data_AF-A0A662IQW7-F1
#
_entry.id   AF-A0A662IQW7-F1
#
_cell.length_a   1.000
_cell.length_b   1.000
_cell.length_c   1.000
_cell.angle_alpha   90.00
_cell.angle_beta   90.00
_cell.angle_gamma   90.00
#
_symmetry.space_group_name_H-M   'P 1'
#
loop_
_entity.id
_entity.type
_entity.pdbx_description
1 polymer ?
#
loop_
_entity_poly.entity_id
_entity_poly.type
_entity_poly.pdbx_seq_one_letter_code
_entity_poly.pdbx_strand_id
1 'polypeptide(L)'
;MITFALAEAALELVPAEIQKHPAVRRNARRRGKSPGDVLLDVSLHFAAMKSLEGWEKRGRPDIVHTTLLYVLATPLCRKGLMRVYVHTVADLIVEVRPDTRIPKNYQRFVGLMEQLLKEGRVPPKGEALMRVVGSGFSHVLEASQPSFIALLSEKGAPTR
;
A
#
# COMPACT_ATOMS: atom_id res chain seq x y z
N MET A 1 2.63 -22.98 -3.06
CA MET A 1 2.47 -21.87 -2.08
C MET A 1 1.55 -20.84 -2.72
N ILE A 2 0.57 -20.30 -1.99
CA ILE A 2 -0.38 -19.32 -2.56
C ILE A 2 0.27 -17.93 -2.53
N THR A 3 0.02 -17.11 -3.54
CA THR A 3 0.43 -15.70 -3.56
C THR A 3 -0.82 -14.84 -3.63
N PHE A 4 -0.98 -13.95 -2.67
CA PHE A 4 -1.96 -12.86 -2.71
C PHE A 4 -1.24 -11.57 -3.10
N ALA A 5 -1.77 -10.85 -4.07
CA ALA A 5 -1.26 -9.55 -4.48
C ALA A 5 -2.41 -8.55 -4.60
N LEU A 6 -2.32 -7.44 -3.86
CA LEU A 6 -3.22 -6.31 -4.04
C LEU A 6 -2.66 -5.42 -5.15
N ALA A 7 -3.35 -5.35 -6.29
CA ALA A 7 -2.93 -4.56 -7.45
C ALA A 7 -3.44 -3.11 -7.39
N GLU A 8 -2.67 -2.17 -7.95
CA GLU A 8 -3.01 -0.74 -8.07
C GLU A 8 -3.48 -0.12 -6.74
N ALA A 9 -2.83 -0.50 -5.64
CA ALA A 9 -3.16 -0.05 -4.32
C ALA A 9 -2.93 1.47 -4.19
N ALA A 10 -3.96 2.19 -3.75
CA ALA A 10 -3.97 3.64 -3.56
C ALA A 10 -3.10 4.09 -2.36
N LEU A 11 -1.81 3.79 -2.43
CA LEU A 11 -0.81 3.94 -1.37
C LEU A 11 0.42 4.65 -1.93
N GLU A 12 0.56 5.93 -1.61
CA GLU A 12 1.65 6.78 -2.07
C GLU A 12 1.83 7.98 -1.15
N LEU A 13 3.02 8.58 -1.16
CA LEU A 13 3.26 9.87 -0.52
C LEU A 13 2.63 10.98 -1.37
N VAL A 14 2.41 12.16 -0.79
CA VAL A 14 1.82 13.27 -1.53
C VAL A 14 2.71 13.70 -2.71
N PRO A 15 2.18 13.66 -3.95
CA PRO A 15 2.93 14.01 -5.15
C PRO A 15 3.38 15.48 -5.18
N ALA A 16 4.54 15.75 -5.80
CA ALA A 16 5.19 17.05 -5.82
C ALA A 16 4.29 18.17 -6.37
N GLU A 17 3.44 17.85 -7.33
CA GLU A 17 2.50 18.75 -8.01
C GLU A 17 1.54 19.43 -7.03
N ILE A 18 1.14 18.73 -5.96
CA ILE A 18 0.12 19.20 -5.03
C ILE A 18 0.67 19.54 -3.63
N GLN A 19 1.97 19.36 -3.38
CA GLN A 19 2.60 19.62 -2.08
C GLN A 19 2.43 21.07 -1.58
N LYS A 20 2.32 22.04 -2.51
CA LYS A 20 2.11 23.46 -2.18
C LYS A 20 0.67 23.79 -1.79
N HIS A 21 -0.29 22.91 -2.06
CA HIS A 21 -1.70 23.16 -1.82
C HIS A 21 -1.98 23.37 -0.31
N PRO A 22 -2.83 24.34 0.09
CA PRO A 22 -3.09 24.66 1.50
C PRO A 22 -3.55 23.47 2.34
N ALA A 23 -4.39 22.59 1.78
CA ALA A 23 -4.87 21.40 2.47
C ALA A 23 -3.73 20.43 2.86
N VAL A 24 -2.78 20.21 1.94
CA VAL A 24 -1.60 19.37 2.17
C VAL A 24 -0.67 20.02 3.19
N ARG A 25 -0.30 21.29 2.99
CA ARG A 25 0.60 22.01 3.92
C ARG A 25 0.05 22.04 5.35
N ARG A 26 -1.28 22.22 5.49
CA ARG A 26 -1.96 22.17 6.80
C ARG A 26 -1.88 20.79 7.43
N ASN A 27 -2.12 19.72 6.68
CA ASN A 27 -1.99 18.35 7.18
C ASN A 27 -0.55 18.05 7.64
N ALA A 28 0.43 18.33 6.78
CA ALA A 28 1.84 18.11 7.05
C ALA A 28 2.32 18.89 8.28
N ARG A 29 1.96 20.18 8.38
CA ARG A 29 2.27 21.02 9.55
C ARG A 29 1.68 20.46 10.85
N ARG A 30 0.43 20.02 10.84
CA ARG A 30 -0.21 19.43 12.04
C ARG A 30 0.50 18.17 12.52
N ARG A 31 1.17 17.46 11.61
CA ARG A 31 1.89 16.22 11.91
C ARG A 31 3.39 16.42 12.10
N GLY A 32 3.88 17.66 12.00
CA GLY A 32 5.31 17.97 12.12
C GLY A 32 6.16 17.34 11.00
N LYS A 33 5.59 17.15 9.81
CA LYS A 33 6.25 16.49 8.66
C LYS A 33 6.36 17.45 7.47
N SER A 34 7.24 17.11 6.53
CA SER A 34 7.24 17.78 5.23
C SER A 34 6.02 17.35 4.40
N PRO A 35 5.50 18.19 3.49
CA PRO A 35 4.40 17.82 2.59
C PRO A 35 4.66 16.55 1.78
N GLY A 36 5.89 16.30 1.34
CA GLY A 36 6.24 15.10 0.60
C GLY A 36 6.40 13.84 1.46
N ASP A 37 6.46 13.97 2.79
CA ASP A 37 6.60 12.84 3.73
C ASP A 37 5.26 12.37 4.32
N VAL A 38 4.14 12.99 3.92
CA VAL A 38 2.80 12.55 4.34
C VAL A 38 2.15 11.69 3.28
N LEU A 39 1.36 10.71 3.71
CA LEU A 39 0.59 9.83 2.85
C LEU A 39 -0.55 10.60 2.17
N LEU A 40 -0.78 10.32 0.89
CA LEU A 40 -1.94 10.85 0.18
C LEU A 40 -3.22 10.19 0.73
N ASP A 41 -4.21 11.00 1.10
CA ASP A 41 -5.48 10.54 1.66
C ASP A 41 -6.59 11.48 1.20
N VAL A 42 -7.62 10.93 0.54
CA VAL A 42 -8.74 11.69 -0.01
C VAL A 42 -9.51 12.44 1.08
N SER A 43 -9.62 11.88 2.29
CA SER A 43 -10.33 12.51 3.40
C SER A 43 -9.66 13.81 3.87
N LEU A 44 -8.38 14.00 3.52
CA LEU A 44 -7.57 15.15 3.92
C LEU A 44 -7.21 16.05 2.73
N HIS A 45 -7.00 15.45 1.56
CA HIS A 45 -6.39 16.08 0.40
C HIS A 45 -7.32 16.16 -0.81
N PHE A 46 -8.61 15.81 -0.71
CA PHE A 46 -9.58 15.80 -1.82
C PHE A 46 -9.48 17.03 -2.75
N ALA A 47 -9.50 18.25 -2.19
CA ALA A 47 -9.44 19.48 -2.98
C ALA A 47 -8.13 19.60 -3.79
N ALA A 48 -7.01 19.13 -3.24
CA ALA A 48 -5.72 19.12 -3.92
C ALA A 48 -5.64 18.02 -4.98
N MET A 49 -6.23 16.86 -4.71
CA MET A 49 -6.16 15.68 -5.57
C MET A 49 -6.85 15.85 -6.91
N LYS A 50 -7.84 16.75 -7.04
CA LYS A 50 -8.59 16.95 -8.29
C LYS A 50 -7.72 17.36 -9.49
N SER A 51 -6.51 17.90 -9.25
CA SER A 51 -5.57 18.24 -10.32
C SER A 51 -4.62 17.10 -10.71
N LEU A 52 -4.66 15.97 -10.01
CA LEU A 52 -3.84 14.81 -10.30
C LEU A 52 -4.46 13.98 -11.42
N GLU A 53 -3.60 13.43 -12.27
CA GLU A 53 -4.01 12.38 -13.20
C GLU A 53 -4.45 11.13 -12.42
N GLY A 54 -5.55 10.52 -12.87
CA GLY A 54 -6.14 9.32 -12.27
C GLY A 54 -6.52 9.47 -10.80
N TRP A 55 -6.88 10.69 -10.35
CA TRP A 55 -7.13 10.99 -8.93
C TRP A 55 -8.18 10.09 -8.29
N GLU A 56 -9.13 9.56 -9.06
CA GLU A 56 -10.17 8.63 -8.63
C GLU A 56 -9.62 7.30 -8.10
N LYS A 57 -8.42 6.91 -8.52
CA LYS A 57 -7.73 5.70 -8.06
C LYS A 57 -6.76 5.95 -6.88
N ARG A 58 -6.61 7.20 -6.43
CA ARG A 58 -5.54 7.62 -5.51
C ARG A 58 -6.07 7.94 -4.12
N GLY A 59 -5.18 7.99 -3.13
CA GLY A 59 -5.48 8.48 -1.79
C GLY A 59 -6.52 7.67 -1.00
N ARG A 60 -6.58 6.35 -1.20
CA ARG A 60 -7.44 5.41 -0.44
C ARG A 60 -6.63 4.34 0.30
N PRO A 61 -5.68 4.72 1.17
CA PRO A 61 -4.85 3.74 1.87
C PRO A 61 -5.63 2.95 2.94
N ASP A 62 -6.85 3.36 3.28
CA ASP A 62 -7.80 2.60 4.10
C ASP A 62 -8.18 1.24 3.49
N ILE A 63 -8.23 1.14 2.15
CA ILE A 63 -8.49 -0.11 1.45
C ILE A 63 -7.33 -1.09 1.68
N VAL A 64 -6.09 -0.59 1.56
CA VAL A 64 -4.88 -1.37 1.82
C VAL A 64 -4.83 -1.81 3.28
N HIS A 65 -5.11 -0.89 4.21
CA HIS A 65 -5.14 -1.15 5.64
C HIS A 65 -6.09 -2.31 5.98
N THR A 66 -7.34 -2.20 5.52
CA THR A 66 -8.39 -3.17 5.76
C THR A 66 -8.04 -4.52 5.14
N THR A 67 -7.57 -4.52 3.89
CA THR A 67 -7.17 -5.73 3.16
C THR A 67 -6.06 -6.48 3.92
N LEU A 68 -5.00 -5.78 4.33
CA LEU A 68 -3.89 -6.41 5.05
C LEU A 68 -4.31 -6.94 6.42
N LEU A 69 -5.20 -6.24 7.15
CA LEU A 69 -5.75 -6.75 8.41
C LEU A 69 -6.44 -8.11 8.24
N TYR A 70 -7.24 -8.28 7.18
CA TYR A 70 -7.94 -9.53 6.91
C TYR A 70 -7.02 -10.62 6.36
N VAL A 71 -6.22 -10.31 5.35
CA VAL A 71 -5.34 -11.28 4.68
C VAL A 71 -4.33 -11.89 5.67
N LEU A 72 -3.68 -11.06 6.48
CA LEU A 72 -2.70 -11.51 7.47
C LEU A 72 -3.34 -12.25 8.65
N ALA A 73 -4.64 -12.06 8.90
CA ALA A 73 -5.37 -12.80 9.91
C ALA A 73 -5.76 -14.22 9.46
N THR A 74 -5.68 -14.54 8.17
CA THR A 74 -6.06 -15.85 7.65
C THR A 74 -5.15 -16.98 8.18
N PRO A 75 -5.67 -18.21 8.36
CA PRO A 75 -4.85 -19.36 8.74
C PRO A 75 -3.73 -19.64 7.75
N LEU A 76 -3.96 -19.44 6.45
CA LEU A 76 -2.97 -19.64 5.40
C LEU A 76 -1.76 -18.72 5.60
N CYS A 77 -2.00 -17.42 5.82
CA CYS A 77 -0.93 -16.47 6.05
C CYS A 77 -0.19 -16.77 7.36
N ARG A 78 -0.92 -17.00 8.46
CA ARG A 78 -0.31 -17.32 9.77
C ARG A 78 0.54 -18.59 9.79
N LYS A 79 0.23 -19.56 8.93
CA LYS A 79 1.01 -20.80 8.77
C LYS A 79 2.16 -20.67 7.75
N GLY A 80 2.40 -19.47 7.20
CA GLY A 80 3.44 -19.24 6.20
C GLY A 80 3.15 -19.86 4.83
N LEU A 81 1.88 -20.20 4.55
CA LEU A 81 1.45 -20.86 3.30
C LEU A 81 1.02 -19.86 2.21
N MET A 82 1.02 -18.56 2.54
CA MET A 82 0.67 -17.47 1.65
C MET A 82 1.74 -16.38 1.66
N ARG A 83 2.21 -15.97 0.49
CA ARG A 83 2.98 -14.73 0.28
C ARG A 83 2.04 -13.57 0.02
N VAL A 84 2.37 -12.39 0.55
CA VAL A 84 1.53 -11.19 0.44
C VAL A 84 2.32 -10.07 -0.18
N TYR A 85 1.83 -9.55 -1.30
CA TYR A 85 2.38 -8.39 -1.99
C TYR A 85 1.34 -7.26 -2.10
N VAL A 86 1.83 -6.02 -2.10
CA VAL A 86 1.04 -4.83 -2.44
C VAL A 86 1.76 -4.12 -3.58
N HIS A 87 1.11 -4.04 -4.74
CA HIS A 87 1.54 -3.22 -5.86
C HIS A 87 0.83 -1.87 -5.77
N THR A 88 1.59 -0.78 -5.61
CA THR A 88 1.03 0.56 -5.42
C THR A 88 0.73 1.25 -6.74
N VAL A 89 -0.11 2.30 -6.70
CA VAL A 89 -0.33 3.21 -7.84
C VAL A 89 0.93 3.98 -8.27
N ALA A 90 1.96 4.02 -7.42
CA ALA A 90 3.28 4.56 -7.74
C ALA A 90 4.24 3.48 -8.28
N ASP A 91 3.70 2.35 -8.75
CA ASP A 91 4.42 1.22 -9.36
C ASP A 91 5.43 0.53 -8.42
N LEU A 92 5.27 0.64 -7.11
CA LEU A 92 6.14 -0.03 -6.13
C LEU A 92 5.56 -1.39 -5.73
N ILE A 93 6.43 -2.38 -5.57
CA ILE A 93 6.07 -3.69 -5.00
C ILE A 93 6.55 -3.77 -3.55
N VAL A 94 5.60 -3.85 -2.63
CA VAL A 94 5.85 -4.09 -1.22
C VAL A 94 5.62 -5.57 -0.91
N GLU A 95 6.66 -6.25 -0.44
CA GLU A 95 6.54 -7.56 0.19
C GLU A 95 6.14 -7.37 1.67
N VAL A 96 5.13 -8.13 2.12
CA VAL A 96 4.66 -8.13 3.52
C VAL A 96 4.93 -9.50 4.14
N ARG A 97 5.70 -9.51 5.23
CA ARG A 97 6.04 -10.75 5.94
C ARG A 97 4.78 -11.32 6.62
N PRO A 98 4.52 -12.64 6.55
CA PRO A 98 3.27 -13.23 7.06
C PRO A 98 2.99 -13.07 8.57
N ASP A 99 4.03 -12.88 9.39
CA ASP A 99 3.94 -12.62 10.83
C ASP A 99 3.74 -11.14 11.18
N THR A 100 3.69 -10.25 10.17
CA THR A 100 3.50 -8.81 10.35
C THR A 100 2.17 -8.52 11.03
N ARG A 101 2.22 -7.79 12.15
CA ARG A 101 1.03 -7.29 12.83
C ARG A 101 0.73 -5.86 12.41
N ILE A 102 -0.19 -5.71 11.47
CA ILE A 102 -0.65 -4.40 11.03
C ILE A 102 -1.35 -3.67 12.19
N PRO A 103 -1.01 -2.40 12.46
CA PRO A 103 -1.69 -1.62 13.49
C PRO A 103 -3.19 -1.52 13.20
N LYS A 104 -4.05 -1.90 14.16
CA LYS A 104 -5.51 -1.76 14.02
C LYS A 104 -5.96 -0.29 13.93
N ASN A 105 -5.22 0.61 14.56
CA ASN A 105 -5.49 2.04 14.47
C ASN A 105 -4.95 2.58 13.15
N TYR A 106 -5.83 3.19 12.35
CA TYR A 106 -5.50 3.72 11.03
C TYR A 106 -4.37 4.75 11.06
N GLN A 107 -4.34 5.68 12.02
CA GLN A 107 -3.29 6.70 12.09
C GLN A 107 -1.91 6.12 12.38
N ARG A 108 -1.83 5.03 13.16
CA ARG A 108 -0.58 4.27 13.35
C ARG A 108 -0.17 3.54 12.06
N PHE A 109 -1.13 2.99 11.31
CA PHE A 109 -0.86 2.40 9.99
C PHE A 109 -0.33 3.45 9.01
N VAL A 110 -0.93 4.64 8.95
CA VAL A 110 -0.47 5.76 8.10
C VAL A 110 0.99 6.10 8.40
N GLY A 111 1.35 6.27 9.68
CA GLY A 111 2.75 6.55 10.06
C GLY A 111 3.72 5.43 9.63
N LEU A 112 3.27 4.18 9.68
CA LEU A 112 4.05 3.02 9.25
C LEU A 112 4.29 3.00 7.74
N MET A 113 3.24 3.30 6.96
CA MET A 113 3.31 3.35 5.49
C MET A 113 4.18 4.51 5.01
N GLU A 114 4.15 5.65 5.69
CA GLU A 114 5.04 6.76 5.38
C GLU A 114 6.50 6.38 5.59
N GLN A 115 6.80 5.68 6.69
CA GLN A 115 8.15 5.17 6.92
C GLN A 115 8.54 4.13 5.87
N LEU A 116 7.64 3.22 5.51
CA LEU A 116 7.87 2.23 4.46
C LEU A 116 8.21 2.89 3.12
N LEU A 117 7.42 3.87 2.70
CA LEU A 117 7.60 4.53 1.41
C LEU A 117 8.83 5.45 1.40
N LYS A 118 9.20 6.03 2.54
CA LYS A 118 10.38 6.89 2.67
C LYS A 118 11.68 6.10 2.77
N GLU A 119 11.70 5.06 3.60
CA GLU A 119 12.91 4.29 3.92
C GLU A 119 13.03 2.99 3.10
N GLY A 120 12.01 2.66 2.30
CA GLY A 120 11.90 1.40 1.56
C GLY A 120 11.60 0.18 2.44
N ARG A 121 11.52 0.32 3.77
CA ARG A 121 11.31 -0.80 4.69
C ARG A 121 10.81 -0.40 6.08
N VAL A 122 10.23 -1.37 6.77
CA VAL A 122 9.76 -1.26 8.16
C VAL A 122 10.06 -2.56 8.91
N PRO A 123 10.67 -2.51 10.12
CA PRO A 123 11.36 -1.36 10.70
C PRO A 123 12.62 -0.97 9.88
N PRO A 124 13.22 0.21 10.12
CA PRO A 124 14.39 0.69 9.36
C PRO A 124 15.66 -0.13 9.67
N LYS A 125 15.73 -0.71 10.88
CA LYS A 125 16.84 -1.55 11.34
C LYS A 125 16.32 -2.90 11.83
N GLY A 126 17.14 -3.94 11.73
CA GLY A 126 16.77 -5.32 12.10
C GLY A 126 16.16 -6.10 10.95
N GLU A 127 15.26 -7.04 11.24
CA GLU A 127 14.51 -7.76 10.22
C GLU A 127 13.32 -6.95 9.74
N ALA A 128 13.10 -6.88 8.42
CA ALA A 128 11.97 -6.16 7.85
C ALA A 128 10.68 -6.98 7.96
N LEU A 129 9.62 -6.34 8.46
CA LEU A 129 8.23 -6.80 8.40
C LEU A 129 7.62 -6.48 7.03
N MET A 130 7.97 -5.32 6.47
CA MET A 130 7.57 -4.91 5.12
C MET A 130 8.76 -4.26 4.43
N ARG A 131 8.89 -4.48 3.12
CA ARG A 131 9.93 -3.88 2.31
C ARG A 131 9.48 -3.69 0.86
N VAL A 132 9.95 -2.60 0.26
CA VAL A 132 9.88 -2.40 -1.18
C VAL A 132 10.93 -3.30 -1.82
N VAL A 133 10.51 -4.17 -2.74
CA VAL A 133 11.37 -5.20 -3.37
C VAL A 133 11.58 -4.99 -4.86
N GLY A 134 10.83 -4.09 -5.48
CA GLY A 134 10.94 -3.78 -6.90
C GLY A 134 9.83 -2.84 -7.35
N SER A 135 9.70 -2.74 -8.67
CA SER A 135 8.65 -2.02 -9.36
C SER A 135 8.00 -2.89 -10.44
N GLY A 136 6.78 -2.56 -10.85
CA GLY A 136 6.04 -3.33 -11.83
C GLY A 136 5.43 -4.61 -11.26
N PHE A 137 4.19 -4.89 -11.64
CA PHE A 137 3.49 -6.11 -11.22
C PHE A 137 4.20 -7.40 -11.71
N SER A 138 5.01 -7.32 -12.78
CA SER A 138 5.80 -8.46 -13.28
C SER A 138 6.70 -9.07 -12.22
N HIS A 139 7.24 -8.25 -11.30
CA HIS A 139 8.06 -8.73 -10.19
C HIS A 139 7.33 -9.78 -9.34
N VAL A 140 6.03 -9.60 -9.12
CA VAL A 140 5.21 -10.58 -8.36
C VAL A 140 5.13 -11.90 -9.11
N LEU A 141 4.96 -11.86 -10.43
CA LEU A 141 4.85 -13.05 -11.27
C LEU A 141 6.19 -13.80 -11.34
N GLU A 142 7.29 -13.08 -11.52
CA GLU A 142 8.64 -13.64 -11.55
C GLU A 142 9.02 -14.27 -10.20
N ALA A 143 8.73 -13.59 -9.08
CA ALA A 143 9.04 -14.08 -7.75
C ALA A 143 8.17 -15.27 -7.30
N SER A 144 6.95 -15.39 -7.84
CA SER A 144 6.01 -16.45 -7.45
C SER A 144 5.94 -17.63 -8.42
N GLN A 145 6.39 -17.46 -9.68
CA GLN A 145 6.32 -18.46 -10.76
C GLN A 145 5.00 -19.25 -10.75
N PRO A 146 3.85 -18.57 -10.87
CA PRO A 146 2.56 -19.20 -10.64
C PRO A 146 2.22 -20.15 -11.79
N SER A 147 1.75 -21.36 -11.47
CA SER A 147 1.16 -22.28 -12.46
C SER A 147 -0.25 -21.87 -12.87
N PHE A 148 -0.89 -20.98 -12.11
CA PHE A 148 -2.23 -20.47 -12.34
C PHE A 148 -2.36 -19.05 -11.80
N ILE A 149 -2.97 -18.16 -12.59
CA ILE A 149 -3.22 -16.76 -12.23
C ILE A 149 -4.72 -16.51 -12.27
N ALA A 150 -5.26 -15.99 -11.17
CA ALA A 150 -6.64 -15.53 -11.09
C ALA A 150 -6.68 -14.02 -10.82
N LEU A 151 -7.30 -13.26 -11.73
CA LEU A 151 -7.64 -11.86 -11.53
C LEU A 151 -9.10 -11.75 -11.10
N LEU A 152 -9.35 -11.14 -9.93
CA LEU A 152 -10.70 -10.87 -9.47
C LEU A 152 -11.24 -9.61 -10.15
N SER A 153 -12.32 -9.76 -10.91
CA SER A 153 -12.96 -8.66 -11.64
C SER A 153 -14.46 -8.90 -11.74
N GLU A 154 -15.26 -7.84 -11.58
CA GLU A 154 -16.71 -7.89 -11.78
C GLU A 154 -17.11 -8.27 -13.21
N LYS A 155 -16.21 -8.05 -14.17
CA LYS A 155 -16.39 -8.43 -15.58
C LYS A 155 -15.91 -9.86 -15.89
N GLY A 156 -15.39 -10.57 -14.89
CA GLY A 156 -14.88 -11.93 -15.03
C GLY A 156 -16.00 -12.97 -15.11
N ALA A 157 -15.65 -14.19 -15.52
CA ALA A 157 -16.56 -15.32 -15.47
C ALA A 157 -16.79 -15.77 -14.01
N PRO A 158 -18.05 -15.88 -13.54
CA PRO A 158 -18.33 -16.42 -12.21
C PRO A 158 -17.77 -17.83 -12.08
N THR A 159 -17.01 -18.07 -11.02
CA THR A 159 -16.49 -19.41 -10.69
C THR A 159 -17.21 -19.87 -9.42
N ARG A 160 -17.78 -21.08 -9.45
CA ARG A 160 -18.48 -21.70 -8.32
C ARG A 160 -17.56 -22.62 -7.55
#